data_AF-A0A4S2S2A4-F1
#
_entry.id   AF-A0A4S2S2A4-F1
#
_cell.length_a   1.000
_cell.length_b   1.000
_cell.length_c   1.000
_cell.angle_alpha   90.00
_cell.angle_beta   90.00
_cell.angle_gamma   90.00
#
_symmetry.space_group_name_H-M   'P 1'
#
loop_
_entity.id
_entity.type
_entity.pdbx_description
1 polymer ?
#
loop_
_entity_poly.entity_id
_entity_poly.type
_entity_poly.pdbx_seq_one_letter_code
_entity_poly.pdbx_strand_id
1 'polypeptide(L)'
;MPWINGYVRSDGTPVRGHVRLPVGARRETTLLGLFVIGAFVLGGGTTTAGAGAGTGQELPRPQSTVVYPIKWPAWEKQTQPQPTPTVSYPIVFPSTGSGR
;
A
#
# COMPACT_ATOMS: atom_id res chain seq x y z
N MET A 1 4.71 5.30 13.13
CA MET A 1 3.48 5.39 12.28
C MET A 1 3.47 6.77 11.63
N PRO A 2 3.22 6.90 10.32
CA PRO A 2 3.25 8.21 9.66
C PRO A 2 2.02 9.03 10.08
N TRP A 3 2.25 10.00 10.97
CA TRP A 3 1.29 11.04 11.34
C TRP A 3 1.25 12.11 10.26
N ILE A 4 0.05 12.50 9.83
CA ILE A 4 -0.13 13.60 8.88
C ILE A 4 -0.53 14.83 9.68
N ASN A 5 0.26 15.90 9.57
CA ASN A 5 -0.07 17.18 10.22
C ASN A 5 -1.32 17.79 9.59
N GLY A 6 -2.06 18.54 10.41
CA GLY A 6 -3.14 19.36 9.88
C GLY A 6 -2.59 20.41 8.92
N TYR A 7 -3.29 20.65 7.82
CA TYR A 7 -2.91 21.64 6.83
C TYR A 7 -4.15 22.29 6.25
N VAL A 8 -3.99 23.49 5.71
CA VAL A 8 -5.03 24.17 4.95
C VAL A 8 -4.81 23.83 3.49
N ARG A 9 -5.81 23.25 2.82
CA ARG A 9 -5.74 23.01 1.38
C ARG A 9 -5.77 24.33 0.63
N SER A 10 -5.33 24.32 -0.63
CA SER A 10 -5.35 25.50 -1.51
C SER A 10 -6.75 26.08 -1.75
N ASP A 11 -7.80 25.30 -1.47
CA ASP A 11 -9.21 25.69 -1.53
C ASP A 11 -9.71 26.37 -0.22
N GLY A 12 -8.83 26.58 0.76
CA GLY A 12 -9.16 27.16 2.06
C GLY A 12 -9.77 26.17 3.06
N THR A 13 -9.96 24.90 2.70
CA THR A 13 -10.53 23.93 3.61
C THR A 13 -9.50 23.47 4.66
N PRO A 14 -9.81 23.58 5.97
CA PRO A 14 -8.92 23.10 7.01
C PRO A 14 -9.01 21.58 7.12
N VAL A 15 -7.89 20.89 6.92
CA VAL A 15 -7.77 19.44 7.11
C VAL A 15 -7.15 19.19 8.47
N ARG A 16 -7.85 18.44 9.32
CA ARG A 16 -7.31 17.96 10.61
C ARG A 16 -6.24 16.90 10.37
N GLY A 17 -5.22 16.89 11.23
CA GLY A 17 -4.21 15.84 11.20
C GLY A 17 -4.82 14.47 11.48
N HIS A 18 -4.37 13.46 10.76
CA HIS A 18 -4.87 12.09 10.89
C HIS A 18 -3.78 11.06 10.72
N VAL A 19 -4.00 9.89 11.32
CA VAL A 19 -3.11 8.74 11.18
C VAL A 19 -3.55 7.90 10.00
N ARG A 20 -2.60 7.49 9.15
CA ARG A 20 -2.86 6.49 8.11
C ARG A 20 -2.33 5.13 8.54
N LEU A 21 -3.23 4.16 8.56
CA LEU A 21 -2.87 2.75 8.71
C LEU A 21 -2.49 2.17 7.34
N PRO A 22 -1.52 1.24 7.28
CA PRO A 22 -1.13 0.58 6.03
C PRO A 22 -2.30 -0.18 5.41
N VAL A 23 -2.27 -0.33 4.09
CA VAL A 23 -3.33 -1.01 3.32
C VAL A 23 -3.47 -2.45 3.84
N GLY A 24 -4.63 -2.78 4.43
CA GLY A 24 -4.88 -4.08 5.08
C GLY A 24 -5.19 -3.99 6.58
N ALA A 25 -4.82 -2.90 7.26
CA ALA A 25 -5.19 -2.65 8.65
C ALA A 25 -6.62 -2.08 8.75
N ARG A 26 -7.62 -2.96 8.83
CA ARG A 26 -9.03 -2.61 8.98
C ARG A 26 -9.38 -2.26 10.44
N ARG A 27 -10.55 -1.64 10.65
CA ARG A 27 -11.09 -1.35 12.00
C ARG A 27 -11.13 -2.60 12.88
N GLU A 28 -11.42 -3.76 12.29
CA GLU A 28 -11.47 -5.06 12.95
C GLU A 28 -10.11 -5.50 13.52
N THR A 29 -9.01 -5.32 12.77
CA THR A 29 -7.67 -5.67 13.27
C THR A 29 -7.19 -4.70 14.35
N THR A 30 -7.62 -3.44 14.31
CA THR A 30 -7.33 -2.47 15.37
C THR A 30 -8.07 -2.83 16.66
N LEU A 31 -9.35 -3.20 16.56
CA LEU A 31 -10.13 -3.66 17.72
C LEU A 31 -9.60 -4.96 18.30
N LEU A 32 -9.22 -5.92 17.45
CA LEU A 32 -8.57 -7.16 17.89
C LEU A 32 -7.29 -6.86 18.67
N GLY A 33 -6.43 -5.98 18.14
CA GLY A 33 -5.21 -5.56 18.82
C GLY A 33 -5.48 -4.93 20.19
N LEU A 34 -6.45 -4.02 20.29
CA LEU A 34 -6.83 -3.41 21.58
C LEU A 34 -7.39 -4.43 22.57
N PHE A 35 -8.17 -5.40 22.10
CA PHE A 35 -8.74 -6.44 22.96
C PHE A 35 -7.64 -7.37 23.51
N VAL A 36 -6.67 -7.73 22.66
CA VAL A 36 -5.50 -8.51 23.06
C VAL A 36 -4.65 -7.74 24.07
N ILE A 37 -4.39 -6.45 23.83
CA ILE A 37 -3.65 -5.59 24.77
C ILE A 37 -4.40 -5.45 26.10
N GLY A 38 -5.72 -5.24 26.06
CA GLY A 38 -6.56 -5.15 27.26
C GLY A 38 -6.56 -6.45 28.06
N ALA A 39 -6.69 -7.60 27.40
CA ALA A 39 -6.60 -8.91 28.03
C ALA A 39 -5.22 -9.15 28.66
N PHE A 40 -4.15 -8.73 27.98
CA PHE A 40 -2.77 -8.84 28.49
C PHE A 40 -2.53 -8.01 29.75
N VAL A 41 -3.08 -6.80 29.82
CA VAL A 41 -2.94 -5.90 30.98
C VAL A 41 -3.83 -6.36 32.15
N LEU A 42 -4.99 -6.96 31.88
CA LEU A 42 -6.00 -7.26 32.89
C LEU A 42 -5.97 -8.72 33.41
N GLY A 43 -5.42 -9.67 32.67
CA GLY A 43 -5.43 -11.08 33.02
C GLY A 43 -4.16 -11.80 32.59
N GLY A 44 -3.24 -12.01 33.53
CA GLY A 44 -2.04 -12.81 33.28
C GLY A 44 -2.40 -14.22 32.82
N GLY A 45 -2.05 -14.55 31.57
CA GLY A 45 -2.24 -15.88 30.99
C GLY A 45 -1.64 -15.95 29.58
N THR A 46 -0.56 -16.70 29.46
CA THR A 46 0.30 -16.81 28.28
C THR A 46 -0.45 -17.17 27.00
N THR A 47 -0.49 -16.26 26.03
CA THR A 47 -0.50 -16.63 24.61
C THR A 47 0.69 -15.97 23.95
N THR A 48 1.54 -16.82 23.39
CA THR A 48 2.88 -16.49 22.91
C THR A 48 2.81 -15.50 21.75
N ALA A 49 3.00 -14.22 22.07
CA ALA A 49 3.48 -13.20 21.15
C ALA A 49 4.75 -12.56 21.76
N GLY A 50 5.84 -13.35 21.75
CA GLY A 50 7.22 -12.90 21.75
C GLY A 50 7.70 -11.96 22.86
N ALA A 51 8.03 -12.51 24.04
CA ALA A 51 9.08 -11.95 24.90
C ALA A 51 9.77 -13.10 25.64
N GLY A 52 10.96 -13.46 25.19
CA GLY A 52 11.73 -14.57 25.73
C GLY A 52 12.51 -14.18 26.99
N ALA A 53 12.26 -14.91 28.08
CA ALA A 53 13.21 -15.15 29.16
C ALA A 53 12.81 -16.47 29.85
N GLY A 54 13.59 -17.54 29.68
CA GLY A 54 13.34 -18.82 30.35
C GLY A 54 13.85 -20.05 29.61
N THR A 55 15.10 -20.41 29.89
CA THR A 55 15.74 -21.73 29.87
C THR A 55 15.04 -22.90 29.13
N GLY A 56 15.71 -23.36 28.07
CA GLY A 56 15.89 -24.81 27.86
C GLY A 56 14.76 -25.59 27.20
N GLN A 57 14.22 -25.13 26.08
CA GLN A 57 13.57 -26.01 25.10
C GLN A 57 14.09 -25.65 23.72
N GLU A 58 14.85 -26.57 23.11
CA GLU A 58 15.28 -26.46 21.73
C GLU A 58 14.03 -26.47 20.83
N LEU A 59 13.65 -25.29 20.35
CA LEU A 59 12.56 -25.17 19.38
C LEU A 59 12.97 -25.92 18.10
N PRO A 60 12.05 -26.67 17.45
CA PRO A 60 12.33 -27.30 16.18
C PRO A 60 12.82 -26.26 15.19
N ARG A 61 14.05 -26.43 14.70
CA ARG A 61 14.63 -25.53 13.70
C ARG A 61 13.71 -25.53 12.47
N PRO A 62 13.27 -24.36 11.96
CA PRO A 62 12.43 -24.30 10.79
C PRO A 62 13.18 -24.92 9.60
N GLN A 63 12.62 -26.00 9.05
CA GLN A 63 13.15 -26.63 7.85
C GLN A 63 12.88 -25.72 6.66
N SER A 64 13.91 -25.49 5.84
CA SER A 64 13.79 -24.68 4.63
C SER A 64 12.75 -25.29 3.70
N THR A 65 11.60 -24.62 3.52
CA THR A 65 10.63 -24.98 2.48
C THR A 65 11.31 -24.91 1.11
N VAL A 66 11.08 -25.93 0.29
CA VAL A 66 11.58 -25.99 -1.08
C VAL A 66 11.01 -24.80 -1.86
N VAL A 67 11.89 -23.91 -2.31
CA VAL A 67 11.52 -22.76 -3.14
C VAL A 67 11.44 -23.22 -4.58
N TYR A 68 10.21 -23.37 -5.09
CA TYR A 68 10.00 -23.61 -6.51
C TYR A 68 10.15 -22.29 -7.27
N PRO A 69 11.00 -22.21 -8.30
CA PRO A 69 11.09 -21.01 -9.11
C PRO A 69 9.78 -20.83 -9.89
N ILE A 70 9.09 -19.72 -9.65
CA ILE A 70 7.96 -19.28 -10.48
C ILE A 70 8.56 -18.89 -11.84
N LYS A 71 8.33 -19.71 -12.87
CA LYS A 71 8.67 -19.38 -14.25
C LYS A 71 7.46 -18.73 -14.91
N TRP A 72 7.63 -17.56 -15.50
CA TRP A 72 6.60 -16.85 -16.25
C TRP A 72 6.86 -17.05 -17.76
N PRO A 73 6.22 -18.01 -18.44
CA PRO A 73 6.61 -18.41 -19.80
C PRO A 73 6.14 -17.46 -20.92
N ALA A 74 5.72 -16.22 -20.64
CA ALA A 74 4.96 -15.43 -21.62
C ALA A 74 5.35 -13.95 -21.79
N TRP A 75 6.23 -13.39 -20.95
CA TRP A 75 6.58 -11.97 -21.05
C TRP A 75 7.60 -11.68 -22.17
N GLU A 76 8.46 -12.65 -22.50
CA GLU A 76 9.50 -12.54 -23.52
C GLU A 76 8.97 -12.50 -24.96
N LYS A 77 7.72 -12.93 -25.18
CA LYS A 77 7.10 -13.03 -26.51
C LYS A 77 5.98 -12.01 -26.74
N GLN A 78 5.88 -11.00 -25.89
CA GLN A 78 4.93 -9.92 -26.12
C GLN A 78 5.45 -9.03 -27.24
N THR A 79 4.91 -9.22 -28.45
CA THR A 79 5.09 -8.29 -29.56
C THR A 79 4.63 -6.92 -29.10
N GLN A 80 5.58 -5.99 -28.97
CA GLN A 80 5.30 -4.63 -28.55
C GLN A 80 4.36 -3.99 -29.59
N PRO A 81 3.22 -3.41 -29.20
CA PRO A 81 2.31 -2.80 -30.16
C PRO A 81 3.01 -1.62 -30.83
N GLN A 82 3.15 -1.70 -32.16
CA GLN A 82 3.76 -0.63 -32.95
C GLN A 82 2.77 0.53 -33.08
N PRO A 83 3.18 1.78 -32.81
CA PRO A 83 2.29 2.92 -32.99
C PRO A 83 1.86 3.04 -34.46
N THR A 84 0.54 3.06 -34.69
CA THR A 84 -0.04 3.38 -36.00
C THR A 84 -0.01 4.90 -36.20
N PRO A 85 0.48 5.39 -37.36
CA PRO A 85 0.49 6.82 -37.64
C PRO A 85 -0.96 7.35 -37.70
N THR A 86 -1.24 8.38 -36.92
CA THR A 86 -2.51 9.11 -37.00
C THR A 86 -2.44 10.07 -38.19
N VAL A 87 -3.49 10.10 -39.00
CA VAL A 87 -3.59 11.02 -40.14
C VAL A 87 -3.70 12.45 -39.60
N SER A 88 -2.78 13.33 -40.03
CA SER A 88 -2.83 14.76 -39.71
C SER A 88 -3.44 15.53 -40.87
N TYR A 89 -4.55 16.22 -40.63
CA TYR A 89 -5.17 17.13 -41.58
C TYR A 89 -4.70 18.57 -41.33
N PRO A 90 -4.60 19.42 -42.36
CA PRO A 90 -4.25 20.81 -42.19
C PRO A 90 -5.33 21.55 -41.40
N ILE A 91 -4.92 22.30 -40.37
CA ILE A 91 -5.78 23.25 -39.67
C ILE A 91 -5.71 24.58 -40.44
N VAL A 92 -6.83 25.01 -41.00
CA VAL A 92 -6.94 26.32 -41.65
C VAL A 92 -7.39 27.33 -40.60
N PHE A 93 -6.52 28.28 -40.25
CA PHE A 93 -6.90 29.40 -39.39
C PHE A 93 -7.53 30.50 -40.25
N PRO A 94 -8.74 30.98 -39.94
CA PRO A 94 -9.30 32.14 -40.63
C PRO A 94 -8.45 33.37 -40.30
N SER A 95 -7.94 34.07 -41.32
CA SER A 95 -7.34 35.38 -41.10
C SER A 95 -8.45 36.35 -40.72
N THR A 96 -8.29 37.07 -39.61
CA THR A 96 -9.12 38.24 -39.30
C THR A 96 -8.81 39.34 -40.31
N GLY A 97 -9.43 39.25 -41.49
CA GLY A 97 -9.46 40.33 -42.46
C GLY A 97 -10.09 41.53 -41.79
N SER A 98 -9.25 42.52 -41.46
CA SER A 98 -9.64 43.85 -41.03
C SER A 98 -10.47 44.47 -42.15
N GLY A 99 -11.79 44.30 -42.09
CA GLY A 99 -12.73 45.14 -42.82
C GLY A 99 -12.70 46.53 -42.20
N ARG A 100 -11.85 47.40 -42.74
CA ARG A 100 -11.96 48.86 -42.73
C ARG A 100 -10.93 49.45 -43.67
#